data_AF-A0A3M1J459-F1
#
_entry.id   AF-A0A3M1J459-F1
#
_cell.length_a   1.000
_cell.length_b   1.000
_cell.length_c   1.000
_cell.angle_alpha   90.00
_cell.angle_beta   90.00
_cell.angle_gamma   90.00
#
_symmetry.space_group_name_H-M   'P 1'
#
loop_
_entity.id
_entity.type
_entity.pdbx_description
1 polymer ?
#
loop_
_entity_poly.entity_id
_entity_poly.type
_entity_poly.pdbx_seq_one_letter_code
_entity_poly.pdbx_strand_id
1 'polypeptide(L)'
;AKLRRAADYRKQIDRLIKQHKNGPFADQLAPISQNLGRWENHLRQLARRVQDFESNPVLQRDLQEVPAAIERLENQRAAEGNPQIQAEIDEALAGYHAHQAQLAKLTTLMRRTELDIDETLAAIGAIHSQVQLLDANQIDRARAKRLSADVSEEALRLDDLLAAMDEVYDESAG
;
A
#
# COMPACT_ATOMS: atom_id res chain seq x y z
N ALA A 1 7.97 9.32 8.05
CA ALA A 1 7.14 9.80 9.18
C ALA A 1 6.00 8.85 9.56
N LYS A 2 5.21 8.37 8.58
CA LYS A 2 4.05 7.48 8.78
C LYS A 2 4.38 6.19 9.56
N LEU A 3 5.44 5.47 9.16
CA LEU A 3 5.91 4.25 9.84
C LEU A 3 6.24 4.45 11.32
N ARG A 4 6.85 5.60 11.67
CA ARG A 4 7.17 5.92 13.06
C ARG A 4 5.90 6.12 13.89
N ARG A 5 4.90 6.82 13.33
CA ARG A 5 3.60 7.01 13.99
C ARG A 5 2.88 5.68 14.23
N ALA A 6 2.85 4.79 13.23
CA ALA A 6 2.29 3.45 13.39
C ALA A 6 2.97 2.68 14.53
N ALA A 7 4.30 2.70 14.58
CA ALA A 7 5.07 2.05 15.65
C ALA A 7 4.83 2.68 17.03
N ASP A 8 4.67 4.00 17.09
CA ASP A 8 4.37 4.71 18.34
C ASP A 8 2.97 4.36 18.87
N TYR A 9 1.96 4.29 17.99
CA TYR A 9 0.61 3.82 18.36
C TYR A 9 0.64 2.37 18.85
N ARG A 10 1.32 1.45 18.14
CA ARG A 10 1.45 0.05 18.58
C ARG A 10 2.06 -0.02 19.98
N LYS A 11 3.17 0.68 20.22
CA LYS A 11 3.82 0.71 21.54
C LYS A 11 2.92 1.26 22.65
N GLN A 12 2.04 2.21 22.32
CA GLN A 12 1.07 2.75 23.28
C GLN A 12 -0.03 1.72 23.59
N ILE A 13 -0.60 1.08 22.57
CA ILE A 13 -1.60 0.01 22.73
C ILE A 13 -1.02 -1.16 23.53
N ASP A 14 0.17 -1.64 23.19
CA ASP A 14 0.85 -2.73 23.89
C ASP A 14 1.09 -2.40 25.37
N ARG A 15 1.42 -1.14 25.70
CA ARG A 15 1.58 -0.72 27.09
C ARG A 15 0.27 -0.77 27.86
N LEU A 16 -0.82 -0.28 27.28
CA LEU A 16 -2.16 -0.29 27.89
C LEU A 16 -2.65 -1.72 28.15
N ILE A 17 -2.47 -2.62 27.18
CA ILE A 17 -2.81 -4.04 27.34
C ILE A 17 -1.95 -4.67 28.43
N LYS A 18 -0.63 -4.40 28.44
CA LYS A 18 0.31 -4.97 29.43
C LYS A 18 0.06 -4.49 30.86
N GLN A 19 -0.47 -3.30 31.07
CA GLN A 19 -0.81 -2.77 32.40
C GLN A 19 -1.92 -3.61 33.08
N HIS A 20 -2.74 -4.32 32.30
CA HIS A 20 -3.87 -5.11 32.78
C HIS A 20 -3.61 -6.63 32.75
N LYS A 21 -2.34 -7.04 32.63
CA LYS A 21 -1.82 -8.40 32.37
C LYS A 21 -2.44 -9.58 33.12
N ASN A 22 -3.14 -9.35 34.22
CA ASN A 22 -3.66 -10.40 35.11
C ASN A 22 -5.20 -10.43 35.16
N GLY A 23 -5.88 -10.04 34.08
CA GLY A 23 -7.34 -10.06 34.03
C GLY A 23 -7.93 -10.45 32.66
N PRO A 24 -9.23 -10.83 32.64
CA PRO A 24 -9.99 -11.19 31.42
C PRO A 24 -9.93 -10.16 30.28
N PHE A 25 -9.55 -8.93 30.61
CA PHE A 25 -9.35 -7.83 29.68
C PHE A 25 -8.07 -7.98 28.85
N ALA A 26 -6.96 -8.46 29.43
CA ALA A 26 -5.72 -8.69 28.71
C ALA A 26 -5.86 -9.82 27.69
N ASP A 27 -6.57 -10.90 28.06
CA ASP A 27 -6.83 -12.03 27.18
C ASP A 27 -7.68 -11.63 25.96
N GLN A 28 -8.66 -10.76 26.16
CA GLN A 28 -9.54 -10.28 25.09
C GLN A 28 -8.84 -9.33 24.11
N LEU A 29 -7.83 -8.58 24.56
CA LEU A 29 -7.11 -7.63 23.71
C LEU A 29 -5.78 -8.18 23.18
N ALA A 30 -5.34 -9.35 23.63
CA ALA A 30 -4.13 -9.99 23.13
C ALA A 30 -4.10 -10.16 21.58
N PRO A 31 -5.21 -10.51 20.90
CA PRO A 31 -5.24 -10.59 19.44
C PRO A 31 -4.94 -9.24 18.76
N ILE A 32 -5.37 -8.13 19.36
CA ILE A 32 -5.11 -6.77 18.84
C ILE A 32 -3.61 -6.50 18.76
N SER A 33 -2.85 -6.83 19.81
CA SER A 33 -1.39 -6.65 19.81
C SER A 33 -0.69 -7.45 18.71
N GLN A 34 -1.12 -8.70 18.49
CA GLN A 34 -0.58 -9.54 17.41
C GLN A 34 -0.90 -8.98 16.03
N ASN A 35 -2.15 -8.57 15.79
CA ASN A 35 -2.60 -8.00 14.52
C ASN A 35 -1.87 -6.68 14.20
N LEU A 36 -1.69 -5.80 15.19
CA LEU A 36 -0.92 -4.57 15.02
C LEU A 36 0.55 -4.82 14.68
N GLY A 37 1.13 -5.90 15.21
CA GLY A 37 2.46 -6.36 14.82
C GLY A 37 2.56 -6.70 13.34
N ARG A 38 1.57 -7.45 12.82
CA ARG A 38 1.47 -7.78 11.38
C ARG A 38 1.29 -6.52 10.53
N TRP A 39 0.39 -5.62 10.91
CA TRP A 39 0.15 -4.37 10.16
C TRP A 39 1.37 -3.47 10.09
N GLU A 40 2.15 -3.35 11.17
CA GLU A 40 3.37 -2.56 11.15
C GLU A 40 4.40 -3.17 10.17
N ASN A 41 4.47 -4.49 10.08
CA ASN A 41 5.32 -5.17 9.10
C ASN A 41 4.82 -4.93 7.68
N HIS A 42 3.51 -4.97 7.45
CA HIS A 42 2.90 -4.75 6.13
C HIS A 42 3.10 -3.31 5.67
N LEU A 43 2.81 -2.34 6.54
CA LEU A 43 3.08 -0.93 6.30
C LEU A 43 4.54 -0.68 5.90
N ARG A 44 5.50 -1.34 6.55
CA ARG A 44 6.92 -1.22 6.17
C ARG A 44 7.20 -1.77 4.77
N GLN A 45 6.62 -2.91 4.41
CA GLN A 45 6.80 -3.51 3.09
C GLN A 45 6.19 -2.62 2.00
N LEU A 46 4.96 -2.15 2.20
CA LEU A 46 4.28 -1.24 1.26
C LEU A 46 5.05 0.07 1.09
N ALA A 47 5.46 0.70 2.19
CA ALA A 47 6.23 1.93 2.14
C ALA A 47 7.58 1.77 1.43
N ARG A 48 8.22 0.60 1.59
CA ARG A 48 9.45 0.30 0.88
C ARG A 48 9.23 0.17 -0.62
N ARG A 49 8.15 -0.50 -1.06
CA ARG A 49 7.83 -0.62 -2.49
C ARG A 49 7.58 0.73 -3.15
N VAL A 50 6.79 1.59 -2.50
CA VAL A 50 6.58 2.97 -2.97
C VAL A 50 7.91 3.71 -3.07
N GLN A 51 8.75 3.63 -2.03
CA GLN A 51 10.06 4.28 -2.04
C GLN A 51 10.97 3.74 -3.15
N ASP A 52 11.00 2.42 -3.35
CA ASP A 52 11.81 1.78 -4.39
C ASP A 52 11.34 2.22 -5.79
N PHE A 53 10.03 2.36 -6.00
CA PHE A 53 9.46 2.92 -7.24
C PHE A 53 9.83 4.40 -7.45
N GLU A 54 9.62 5.24 -6.44
CA GLU A 54 9.92 6.68 -6.50
C GLU A 54 11.41 6.97 -6.73
N SER A 55 12.27 6.14 -6.15
CA SER A 55 13.73 6.33 -6.21
C SER A 55 14.41 5.60 -7.37
N ASN A 56 13.68 4.78 -8.16
CA ASN A 56 14.24 4.08 -9.30
C ASN A 56 14.45 5.06 -10.48
N PRO A 57 15.71 5.44 -10.80
CA PRO A 57 15.98 6.45 -11.81
C PRO A 57 15.60 5.99 -13.23
N VAL A 58 15.61 4.68 -13.49
CA VAL A 58 15.21 4.12 -14.79
C VAL A 58 13.71 4.29 -14.99
N LEU A 59 12.89 3.88 -14.02
CA LEU A 59 11.44 4.03 -14.11
C LEU A 59 11.02 5.50 -14.19
N GLN A 60 11.65 6.37 -13.39
CA GLN A 60 11.33 7.81 -13.42
C GLN A 60 11.68 8.45 -14.76
N ARG A 61 12.79 8.03 -15.37
CA ARG A 61 13.15 8.44 -16.72
C ARG A 61 12.16 7.93 -17.75
N ASP A 62 11.81 6.64 -17.71
CA ASP A 62 10.93 6.03 -18.70
C ASP A 62 9.51 6.63 -18.64
N LEU A 63 9.01 6.98 -17.44
CA LEU A 63 7.76 7.72 -17.25
C LEU A 63 7.74 9.08 -17.97
N GLN A 64 8.91 9.71 -18.16
CA GLN A 64 9.05 10.98 -18.87
C GLN A 64 9.34 10.78 -20.35
N GLU A 65 10.22 9.84 -20.69
CA GLU A 65 10.74 9.65 -22.04
C GLU A 65 9.77 8.90 -22.96
N VAL A 66 9.01 7.92 -22.45
CA VAL A 66 8.10 7.11 -23.26
C VAL A 66 6.99 7.95 -23.91
N PRO A 67 6.26 8.82 -23.19
CA PRO A 67 5.25 9.68 -23.82
C PRO A 67 5.84 10.61 -24.89
N ALA A 68 7.02 11.18 -24.63
CA ALA A 68 7.70 12.03 -25.58
C ALA A 68 8.19 11.25 -26.82
N ALA A 69 8.62 10.01 -26.65
CA ALA A 69 9.01 9.14 -27.75
C ALA A 69 7.81 8.78 -28.64
N ILE A 70 6.65 8.49 -28.04
CA ILE A 70 5.38 8.26 -28.76
C ILE A 70 5.03 9.49 -29.59
N GLU A 71 4.98 10.66 -28.99
CA GLU A 71 4.62 11.91 -29.69
C GLU A 71 5.57 12.19 -30.87
N ARG A 72 6.88 11.94 -30.71
CA ARG A 72 7.84 12.09 -31.81
C ARG A 72 7.58 11.09 -32.94
N LEU A 73 7.33 9.81 -32.61
CA LEU A 73 7.09 8.77 -33.61
C LEU A 73 5.77 8.99 -34.35
N GLU A 74 4.71 9.44 -33.66
CA GLU A 74 3.44 9.83 -34.28
C GLU A 74 3.63 10.96 -35.29
N ASN A 75 4.40 12.00 -34.94
CA ASN A 75 4.73 13.11 -35.84
C ASN A 75 5.58 12.65 -37.04
N GLN A 76 6.57 11.78 -36.82
CA GLN A 76 7.38 11.20 -37.89
C GLN A 76 6.52 10.37 -38.84
N ARG A 77 5.64 9.53 -38.31
CA ARG A 77 4.70 8.73 -39.09
C ARG A 77 3.80 9.60 -39.97
N ALA A 78 3.29 10.71 -39.44
CA ALA A 78 2.41 11.62 -40.16
C ALA A 78 3.11 12.36 -41.30
N ALA A 79 4.42 12.62 -41.16
CA ALA A 79 5.24 13.28 -42.17
C ALA A 79 5.87 12.31 -43.19
N GLU A 80 5.95 11.01 -42.88
CA GLU A 80 6.56 10.00 -43.74
C GLU A 80 5.67 9.65 -44.93
N GLY A 81 6.24 9.60 -46.13
CA GLY A 81 5.53 9.25 -47.37
C GLY A 81 5.79 7.83 -47.86
N ASN A 82 6.83 7.17 -47.35
CA ASN A 82 7.18 5.80 -47.71
C ASN A 82 6.36 4.80 -46.86
N PRO A 83 5.51 3.95 -47.48
CA PRO A 83 4.66 3.01 -46.74
C PRO A 83 5.45 1.95 -45.96
N GLN A 84 6.66 1.58 -46.41
CA GLN A 84 7.51 0.64 -45.69
C GLN A 84 8.03 1.24 -44.38
N ILE A 85 8.47 2.50 -44.41
CA ILE A 85 8.96 3.21 -43.23
C ILE A 85 7.79 3.50 -42.27
N GLN A 86 6.61 3.85 -42.79
CA GLN A 86 5.41 3.98 -41.96
C GLN A 86 5.09 2.70 -41.18
N ALA A 87 5.21 1.53 -41.82
CA ALA A 87 4.98 0.25 -41.16
C ALA A 87 6.01 -0.03 -40.04
N GLU A 88 7.29 0.33 -40.25
CA GLU A 88 8.33 0.21 -39.22
C GLU A 88 8.08 1.17 -38.04
N ILE A 89 7.61 2.40 -38.31
CA ILE A 89 7.23 3.35 -37.26
C ILE A 89 6.01 2.84 -36.48
N ASP A 90 5.03 2.23 -37.16
CA ASP A 90 3.85 1.63 -36.53
C ASP A 90 4.20 0.48 -35.59
N GLU A 91 5.15 -0.37 -35.98
CA GLU A 91 5.64 -1.45 -35.12
C GLU A 91 6.33 -0.90 -33.87
N ALA A 92 7.18 0.13 -34.02
CA ALA A 92 7.81 0.81 -32.90
C ALA A 92 6.78 1.45 -31.97
N LEU A 93 5.78 2.16 -32.51
CA LEU A 93 4.70 2.77 -31.75
C LEU A 93 3.93 1.74 -30.93
N ALA A 94 3.62 0.58 -31.49
CA ALA A 94 2.95 -0.50 -30.76
C ALA A 94 3.74 -0.93 -29.51
N GLY A 95 5.07 -1.06 -29.62
CA GLY A 95 5.95 -1.36 -28.49
C GLY A 95 5.95 -0.26 -27.43
N TYR A 96 6.05 1.01 -27.83
CA TYR A 96 6.01 2.13 -26.90
C TYR A 96 4.65 2.29 -26.20
N HIS A 97 3.53 2.06 -26.89
CA HIS A 97 2.20 2.07 -26.26
C HIS A 97 2.03 0.93 -25.25
N ALA A 98 2.52 -0.27 -25.56
CA ALA A 98 2.51 -1.38 -24.61
C ALA A 98 3.31 -1.04 -23.35
N HIS A 99 4.50 -0.45 -23.52
CA HIS A 99 5.34 -0.02 -22.40
C HIS A 99 4.66 1.09 -21.58
N GLN A 100 4.07 2.09 -22.23
CA GLN A 100 3.30 3.15 -21.56
C GLN A 100 2.14 2.59 -20.73
N ALA A 101 1.42 1.60 -21.26
CA ALA A 101 0.32 0.96 -20.56
C ALA A 101 0.80 0.23 -19.28
N GLN A 102 1.96 -0.43 -19.33
CA GLN A 102 2.58 -1.06 -18.17
C GLN A 102 3.00 -0.03 -17.12
N LEU A 103 3.68 1.06 -17.53
CA LEU A 103 4.07 2.15 -16.65
C LEU A 103 2.86 2.82 -15.98
N ALA A 104 1.74 2.97 -16.71
CA ALA A 104 0.50 3.52 -16.17
C ALA A 104 -0.15 2.61 -15.12
N LYS A 105 -0.15 1.28 -15.35
CA LYS A 105 -0.62 0.30 -14.36
C LYS A 105 0.22 0.37 -13.09
N LEU A 106 1.55 0.35 -13.23
CA LEU A 106 2.46 0.43 -12.09
C LEU A 106 2.28 1.73 -11.30
N THR A 107 2.19 2.87 -11.99
CA THR A 107 1.95 4.18 -11.34
C THR A 107 0.62 4.20 -10.58
N THR A 108 -0.43 3.62 -11.16
CA THR A 108 -1.75 3.52 -10.51
C THR A 108 -1.69 2.65 -9.28
N LEU A 109 -0.99 1.51 -9.34
CA LEU A 109 -0.77 0.63 -8.22
C LEU A 109 -0.06 1.36 -7.08
N MET A 110 1.06 2.04 -7.35
CA MET A 110 1.83 2.75 -6.32
C MET A 110 1.03 3.87 -5.65
N ARG A 111 0.25 4.64 -6.42
CA ARG A 111 -0.66 5.65 -5.84
C ARG A 111 -1.71 5.03 -4.94
N ARG A 112 -2.27 3.87 -5.32
CA ARG A 112 -3.22 3.14 -4.47
C ARG A 112 -2.55 2.66 -3.19
N THR A 113 -1.34 2.11 -3.29
CA THR A 113 -0.54 1.69 -2.14
C THR A 113 -0.30 2.82 -1.13
N GLU A 114 0.00 4.03 -1.61
CA GLU A 114 0.17 5.20 -0.74
C GLU A 114 -1.10 5.53 0.05
N LEU A 115 -2.27 5.47 -0.60
CA LEU A 115 -3.56 5.67 0.04
C LEU A 115 -3.84 4.58 1.07
N ASP A 116 -3.56 3.32 0.75
CA ASP A 116 -3.76 2.19 1.66
C ASP A 116 -2.87 2.30 2.91
N ILE A 117 -1.63 2.81 2.76
CA ILE A 117 -0.74 3.14 3.88
C ILE A 117 -1.37 4.20 4.79
N ASP A 118 -1.99 5.23 4.22
CA ASP A 118 -2.63 6.30 4.97
C ASP A 118 -3.89 5.83 5.70
N GLU A 119 -4.74 5.04 5.02
CA GLU A 119 -5.94 4.43 5.61
C GLU A 119 -5.56 3.53 6.79
N THR A 120 -4.58 2.66 6.60
CA THR A 120 -4.09 1.76 7.66
C THR A 120 -3.55 2.53 8.85
N LEU A 121 -2.76 3.60 8.63
CA LEU A 121 -2.24 4.43 9.71
C LEU A 121 -3.37 5.12 10.49
N ALA A 122 -4.41 5.60 9.80
CA ALA A 122 -5.59 6.19 10.41
C ALA A 122 -6.36 5.16 11.26
N ALA A 123 -6.55 3.94 10.74
CA ALA A 123 -7.19 2.83 11.45
C ALA A 123 -6.45 2.49 12.76
N ILE A 124 -5.12 2.37 12.72
CA ILE A 124 -4.27 2.15 13.91
C ILE A 124 -4.47 3.28 14.94
N GLY A 125 -4.53 4.54 14.50
CA GLY A 125 -4.77 5.69 15.37
C GLY A 125 -6.16 5.67 16.03
N ALA A 126 -7.19 5.24 15.27
CA ALA A 126 -8.54 5.06 15.79
C ALA A 126 -8.59 3.95 16.85
N ILE A 127 -7.97 2.80 16.58
CA ILE A 127 -7.88 1.69 17.54
C ILE A 127 -7.15 2.13 18.81
N HIS A 128 -6.04 2.84 18.67
CA HIS A 128 -5.33 3.40 19.81
C HIS A 128 -6.24 4.26 20.70
N SER A 129 -7.01 5.15 20.10
CA SER A 129 -7.97 6.01 20.82
C SER A 129 -9.07 5.19 21.51
N GLN A 130 -9.56 4.12 20.86
CA GLN A 130 -10.57 3.23 21.44
C GLN A 130 -10.03 2.41 22.61
N VAL A 131 -8.78 1.92 22.52
CA VAL A 131 -8.10 1.21 23.63
C VAL A 131 -7.94 2.15 24.84
N GLN A 132 -7.56 3.41 24.62
CA GLN A 132 -7.47 4.41 25.70
C GLN A 132 -8.83 4.66 26.38
N LEU A 133 -9.93 4.73 25.62
CA LEU A 133 -11.27 4.92 26.18
C LEU A 133 -11.78 3.71 26.96
N LEU A 134 -11.40 2.49 26.55
CA LEU A 134 -11.71 1.26 27.28
C LEU A 134 -11.00 1.19 28.63
N ASP A 135 -9.74 1.64 28.66
CA ASP A 135 -8.93 1.73 29.87
C ASP A 135 -9.56 2.68 30.91
N ALA A 136 -10.02 3.85 30.47
CA ALA A 136 -10.60 4.86 31.35
C ALA A 136 -11.94 4.49 32.02
N ASN A 137 -12.69 3.53 31.49
CA ASN A 137 -14.09 3.27 31.88
C ASN A 137 -14.33 1.97 32.69
N GLN A 138 -13.28 1.32 33.23
CA GLN A 138 -13.39 0.06 33.98
C GLN A 138 -14.26 -1.02 33.28
N ILE A 139 -13.70 -1.61 32.22
CA ILE A 139 -13.98 -2.96 31.66
C ILE A 139 -15.46 -3.28 31.33
N ASP A 140 -15.90 -2.82 30.15
CA ASP A 140 -16.98 -3.48 29.41
C ASP A 140 -16.40 -4.57 28.49
N ARG A 141 -16.46 -5.84 28.92
CA ARG A 141 -16.01 -7.00 28.13
C ARG A 141 -16.68 -7.09 26.76
N ALA A 142 -17.93 -6.64 26.61
CA ALA A 142 -18.62 -6.70 25.33
C ALA A 142 -17.99 -5.72 24.33
N ARG A 143 -17.61 -4.53 24.80
CA ARG A 143 -16.94 -3.51 23.99
C ARG A 143 -15.51 -3.91 23.63
N ALA A 144 -14.76 -4.50 24.57
CA ALA A 144 -13.43 -5.04 24.29
C ALA A 144 -13.48 -6.19 23.25
N LYS A 145 -14.46 -7.10 23.37
CA LYS A 145 -14.67 -8.18 22.40
C LYS A 145 -15.01 -7.65 21.01
N ARG A 146 -15.89 -6.64 20.90
CA ARG A 146 -16.24 -6.01 19.63
C ARG A 146 -15.01 -5.37 18.99
N LEU A 147 -14.26 -4.56 19.75
CA LEU A 147 -13.04 -3.95 19.24
C LEU A 147 -12.04 -5.00 18.74
N SER A 148 -11.84 -6.09 19.47
CA SER A 148 -10.94 -7.16 19.02
C SER A 148 -11.42 -7.85 17.73
N ALA A 149 -12.73 -7.98 17.53
CA ALA A 149 -13.29 -8.51 16.30
C ALA A 149 -13.07 -7.54 15.13
N ASP A 150 -13.39 -6.26 15.32
CA ASP A 150 -13.21 -5.21 14.31
C ASP A 150 -11.74 -5.12 13.86
N VAL A 151 -10.80 -5.16 14.81
CA VAL A 151 -9.36 -5.21 14.54
C VAL A 151 -8.93 -6.48 13.80
N SER A 152 -9.60 -7.60 14.03
CA SER A 152 -9.26 -8.85 13.33
C SER A 152 -9.79 -8.86 11.90
N GLU A 153 -10.98 -8.33 11.67
CA GLU A 153 -11.54 -8.17 10.32
C GLU A 153 -10.68 -7.22 9.48
N GLU A 154 -10.33 -6.05 10.02
CA GLU A 154 -9.45 -5.12 9.34
C GLU A 154 -8.08 -5.76 9.04
N ALA A 155 -7.63 -6.70 9.89
CA ALA A 155 -6.37 -7.37 9.67
C ALA A 155 -6.38 -8.32 8.49
N LEU A 156 -7.46 -9.08 8.37
CA LEU A 156 -7.66 -9.96 7.22
C LEU A 156 -7.77 -9.15 5.92
N ARG A 157 -8.50 -8.03 5.94
CA ARG A 157 -8.59 -7.12 4.78
C ARG A 157 -7.22 -6.63 4.31
N LEU A 158 -6.33 -6.28 5.24
CA LEU A 158 -4.97 -5.84 4.93
C LEU A 158 -4.07 -6.97 4.42
N ASP A 159 -4.25 -8.18 4.93
CA ASP A 159 -3.55 -9.38 4.43
C ASP A 159 -3.97 -9.67 2.97
N ASP A 160 -5.27 -9.61 2.67
CA ASP A 160 -5.81 -9.81 1.32
C ASP A 160 -5.34 -8.73 0.33
N LEU A 161 -5.30 -7.47 0.77
CA LEU A 161 -4.79 -6.37 -0.04
C LEU A 161 -3.31 -6.57 -0.41
N LEU A 162 -2.48 -6.99 0.56
CA LEU A 162 -1.06 -7.26 0.31
C LEU A 162 -0.89 -8.39 -0.71
N ALA A 163 -1.67 -9.47 -0.58
CA ALA A 163 -1.64 -10.58 -1.53
C ALA A 163 -2.05 -10.14 -2.95
N ALA A 164 -3.10 -9.34 -3.08
CA ALA A 164 -3.52 -8.78 -4.37
C ALA A 164 -2.47 -7.84 -4.97
N MET A 165 -1.74 -7.09 -4.13
CA MET A 165 -0.64 -6.25 -4.58
C MET A 165 0.57 -7.05 -5.05
N ASP A 166 0.88 -8.17 -4.39
CA ASP A 166 1.97 -9.06 -4.79
C ASP A 166 1.71 -9.65 -6.18
N GLU A 167 0.47 -10.09 -6.44
CA GLU A 167 0.06 -10.62 -7.74
C GLU A 167 0.24 -9.60 -8.88
N VAL A 168 -0.25 -8.37 -8.71
CA VAL A 168 -0.12 -7.32 -9.73
C VAL A 168 1.34 -6.88 -9.91
N TYR A 169 2.11 -6.86 -8.81
CA TYR A 169 3.52 -6.51 -8.89
C TYR A 169 4.30 -7.55 -9.69
N ASP A 170 4.06 -8.84 -9.45
CA ASP A 170 4.67 -9.94 -10.20
C ASP A 170 4.25 -9.93 -11.68
N GLU A 171 3.00 -9.60 -12.00
CA GLU A 171 2.53 -9.41 -13.38
C GLU A 171 3.15 -8.20 -14.08
N SER A 172 3.56 -7.17 -13.33
CA SER A 172 4.18 -5.96 -13.88
C SER A 172 5.71 -6.04 -13.94
N ALA A 173 6.32 -6.96 -13.20
CA ALA A 173 7.77 -7.21 -13.16
C ALA A 173 8.21 -8.34 -14.11
N GLY A 174 7.28 -9.16 -14.59
CA GLY A 174 7.49 -10.17 -15.64
C GLY A 174 7.27 -9.64 -17.05
#